data_AF-A0A2G0WDD3-F1
#
_entry.id   AF-A0A2G0WDD3-F1
#
_cell.length_a   1.000
_cell.length_b   1.000
_cell.length_c   1.000
_cell.angle_alpha   90.00
_cell.angle_beta   90.00
_cell.angle_gamma   90.00
#
_symmetry.space_group_name_H-M   'P 1'
#
loop_
_entity.id
_entity.type
_entity.pdbx_description
1 polymer ?
#
loop_
_entity_poly.entity_id
_entity_poly.type
_entity_poly.pdbx_seq_one_letter_code
_entity_poly.pdbx_strand_id
1 'polypeptide(L)'
;MKNPSDYEAGWTTQIINPKTGKPCSGGAARNLHLAEKGGAEAVFNAGGIAVVNQLTPLLERMQAQLDIAQQLNVQMGRELQKAQDRNRA
;
A
#
# COMPACT_ATOMS: atom_id res chain seq x y z
N MET A 1 27.51 -1.56 4.75
CA MET A 1 26.45 -2.57 4.59
C MET A 1 25.61 -2.19 3.38
N LYS A 2 25.22 -3.13 2.49
CA LYS A 2 24.59 -2.76 1.20
C LYS A 2 23.13 -2.29 1.32
N ASN A 3 22.46 -2.53 2.44
CA ASN A 3 21.11 -2.04 2.70
C ASN A 3 20.99 -1.54 4.16
N PRO A 4 21.01 -0.22 4.40
CA PRO A 4 20.91 0.36 5.75
C PRO A 4 19.60 0.02 6.46
N SER A 5 18.48 -0.06 5.74
CA SER A 5 17.17 -0.38 6.34
C SER A 5 17.11 -1.79 6.91
N ASP A 6 17.76 -2.77 6.26
CA ASP A 6 17.86 -4.13 6.77
C ASP A 6 18.69 -4.19 8.07
N TYR A 7 19.66 -3.30 8.23
CA TYR A 7 20.44 -3.20 9.47
C TYR A 7 19.62 -2.63 10.61
N GLU A 8 18.95 -1.51 10.37
CA GLU A 8 18.10 -0.83 11.36
C GLU A 8 16.93 -1.72 11.80
N ALA A 9 16.36 -2.48 10.87
CA ALA A 9 15.33 -3.46 11.16
C ALA A 9 15.87 -4.76 11.82
N GLY A 10 17.18 -4.86 12.08
CA GLY A 10 17.81 -5.97 12.78
C GLY A 10 18.09 -7.22 11.94
N TRP A 11 17.76 -7.23 10.64
CA TRP A 11 17.80 -8.42 9.78
C TRP A 11 19.20 -8.94 9.52
N THR A 12 20.21 -8.07 9.64
CA THR A 12 21.62 -8.37 9.37
C THR A 12 22.47 -8.43 10.64
N THR A 13 21.85 -8.28 11.82
CA THR A 13 22.53 -8.40 13.11
C THR A 13 23.00 -9.84 13.35
N GLN A 14 23.93 -10.03 14.30
CA GLN A 14 24.44 -11.36 14.60
C GLN A 14 23.36 -12.20 15.28
N ILE A 15 23.08 -13.37 14.71
CA ILE A 15 22.13 -14.35 15.22
C ILE A 15 22.79 -15.74 15.25
N ILE A 16 22.20 -16.68 16.00
CA ILE A 16 22.62 -18.08 16.00
C ILE A 16 21.80 -18.83 14.96
N ASN A 17 22.46 -19.51 14.03
CA ASN A 17 21.78 -20.39 13.10
C ASN A 17 21.29 -21.66 13.85
N PRO A 18 19.98 -21.92 13.94
CA PRO A 18 19.45 -23.02 14.75
C PRO A 18 19.81 -24.40 14.19
N LYS A 19 20.14 -24.51 12.89
CA LYS A 19 20.54 -25.78 12.26
C LYS A 19 21.99 -26.15 12.54
N THR A 20 22.87 -25.17 12.73
CA THR A 20 24.32 -25.40 12.87
C THR A 20 24.88 -25.01 14.23
N GLY A 21 24.10 -24.28 15.05
CA GLY A 21 24.53 -23.73 16.32
C GLY A 21 25.59 -22.62 16.20
N LYS A 22 25.94 -22.21 14.98
CA LYS A 22 27.02 -21.23 14.72
C LYS A 22 26.46 -19.83 14.58
N PRO A 23 27.19 -18.79 15.05
CA PRO A 23 26.81 -17.42 14.79
C PRO A 23 26.90 -17.09 13.30
N CYS A 24 25.92 -16.34 12.79
CA CYS A 24 25.93 -15.75 11.45
C CYS A 24 25.48 -14.30 11.52
N SER A 25 25.90 -13.48 10.55
CA SER A 25 25.59 -12.05 10.46
C SER A 25 25.48 -11.61 9.00
N GLY A 26 25.08 -10.36 8.76
CA GLY A 26 25.01 -9.79 7.42
C GLY A 26 23.99 -10.50 6.54
N GLY A 27 24.38 -10.82 5.30
CA GLY A 27 23.50 -11.49 4.34
C GLY A 27 23.06 -12.89 4.76
N ALA A 28 23.89 -13.61 5.52
CA ALA A 28 23.54 -14.95 6.02
C ALA A 28 22.43 -14.88 7.08
N ALA A 29 22.50 -13.90 7.99
CA ALA A 29 21.44 -13.64 8.97
C ALA A 29 20.14 -13.20 8.30
N ARG A 30 20.23 -12.34 7.27
CA ARG A 30 19.06 -11.90 6.48
C ARG A 30 18.37 -13.05 5.78
N ASN A 31 19.14 -13.95 5.16
CA ASN A 31 18.59 -15.10 4.46
C ASN A 31 17.94 -16.10 5.43
N LEU A 32 18.50 -16.25 6.64
CA LEU A 32 17.90 -17.09 7.67
C LEU A 32 16.55 -16.51 8.13
N HIS A 33 16.51 -15.22 8.48
CA HIS A 33 15.24 -14.54 8.82
C HIS A 33 14.21 -14.63 7.69
N LEU A 34 14.66 -14.47 6.44
CA LEU A 34 13.77 -14.59 5.29
C LEU A 34 13.20 -16.01 5.19
N ALA A 35 14.04 -17.03 5.33
CA ALA A 35 13.60 -18.43 5.32
C ALA A 35 12.62 -18.75 6.47
N GLU A 36 12.89 -18.25 7.68
CA GLU A 36 12.02 -18.43 8.85
C GLU A 36 10.65 -17.75 8.68
N LYS A 37 10.61 -16.63 7.96
CA LYS A 37 9.35 -15.89 7.70
C LYS A 37 8.54 -16.43 6.53
N GLY A 38 8.93 -17.54 5.90
CA GLY A 38 8.24 -18.10 4.73
C GLY A 38 8.94 -17.83 3.39
N GLY A 39 10.21 -17.47 3.41
CA GLY A 39 11.02 -17.28 2.20
C GLY A 39 10.58 -16.08 1.36
N ALA A 40 10.62 -16.24 0.04
CA ALA A 40 10.26 -15.20 -0.92
C ALA A 40 8.79 -14.75 -0.78
N GLU A 41 7.92 -15.63 -0.30
CA GLU A 41 6.50 -15.34 -0.08
C GLU A 41 6.29 -14.26 1.00
N ALA A 42 7.14 -14.24 2.02
CA ALA A 42 7.12 -13.20 3.07
C ALA A 42 7.39 -11.81 2.51
N VAL A 43 8.38 -11.69 1.63
CA VAL A 43 8.75 -10.44 0.96
C VAL A 43 7.68 -10.02 -0.05
N PHE A 44 7.13 -10.98 -0.79
CA PHE A 44 6.04 -10.73 -1.72
C PHE A 44 4.80 -10.21 -0.99
N ASN A 45 4.40 -10.84 0.11
CA ASN A 45 3.26 -10.43 0.92
C ASN A 45 3.46 -9.03 1.55
N ALA A 46 4.65 -8.76 2.08
CA ALA A 46 4.99 -7.42 2.60
C ALA A 46 4.91 -6.35 1.51
N GLY A 47 5.41 -6.65 0.30
CA GLY A 47 5.29 -5.78 -0.87
C GLY A 47 3.84 -5.56 -1.29
N GLY A 48 3.04 -6.62 -1.32
CA GLY A 48 1.61 -6.56 -1.65
C GLY A 48 0.82 -5.68 -0.68
N ILE A 49 1.05 -5.83 0.63
CA ILE A 49 0.44 -4.96 1.66
C ILE A 49 0.87 -3.50 1.47
N ALA A 50 2.14 -3.25 1.16
CA ALA A 50 2.63 -1.89 0.92
C ALA A 50 1.93 -1.23 -0.28
N VAL A 51 1.75 -1.98 -1.38
CA VAL A 51 1.03 -1.49 -2.57
C VAL A 51 -0.43 -1.19 -2.25
N VAL A 52 -1.13 -2.08 -1.55
CA VAL A 52 -2.53 -1.86 -1.14
C VAL A 52 -2.62 -0.59 -0.29
N ASN A 53 -1.76 -0.44 0.71
CA ASN A 53 -1.78 0.73 1.59
C ASN A 53 -1.51 2.05 0.84
N GLN A 54 -0.75 2.02 -0.25
CA GLN A 54 -0.51 3.20 -1.10
C GLN A 54 -1.70 3.51 -2.01
N LEU A 55 -2.38 2.49 -2.54
CA LEU A 55 -3.47 2.66 -3.50
C LEU A 55 -4.81 2.97 -2.85
N THR A 56 -5.12 2.39 -1.69
CA THR A 56 -6.38 2.61 -0.97
C THR A 56 -6.76 4.10 -0.84
N PRO A 57 -5.89 5.00 -0.34
CA PRO A 57 -6.27 6.41 -0.19
C PRO A 57 -6.48 7.13 -1.53
N LEU A 58 -5.84 6.67 -2.61
CA LEU A 58 -6.07 7.23 -3.95
C LEU A 58 -7.44 6.82 -4.47
N LEU A 59 -7.81 5.56 -4.28
CA LEU A 59 -9.13 5.04 -4.67
C LEU A 59 -10.25 5.73 -3.89
N GLU A 60 -10.08 5.92 -2.57
CA GLU A 60 -11.04 6.65 -1.74
C GLU A 60 -11.23 8.09 -2.20
N ARG A 61 -10.14 8.78 -2.56
CA ARG A 61 -10.22 10.14 -3.12
C ARG A 61 -10.92 10.18 -4.47
N MET A 62 -10.64 9.22 -5.35
CA MET A 62 -11.31 9.13 -6.65
C MET A 62 -12.81 8.89 -6.48
N GLN A 63 -13.20 8.01 -5.55
CA GLN A 63 -14.61 7.77 -5.25
C GLN A 63 -15.31 9.03 -4.75
N ALA A 64 -14.69 9.76 -3.81
CA ALA A 64 -15.25 11.02 -3.31
C ALA A 64 -15.41 12.08 -4.42
N GLN A 65 -14.47 12.17 -5.36
CA GLN A 65 -14.57 13.08 -6.50
C GLN A 65 -15.72 12.71 -7.44
N LEU A 66 -15.92 11.41 -7.69
CA LEU A 66 -17.03 10.91 -8.50
C LEU A 66 -18.38 11.23 -7.86
N ASP A 67 -18.50 11.06 -6.54
CA ASP A 67 -19.73 11.35 -5.80
C ASP A 67 -20.08 12.85 -5.88
N ILE A 68 -19.08 13.73 -5.71
CA ILE A 68 -19.26 15.18 -5.86
C ILE A 68 -19.69 15.54 -7.29
N ALA A 69 -19.03 14.96 -8.30
CA ALA A 69 -19.35 15.23 -9.71
C ALA A 69 -20.78 14.79 -10.06
N GLN A 70 -21.24 13.65 -9.54
CA GLN A 70 -22.62 13.20 -9.70
C GLN A 70 -23.62 14.17 -9.08
N GLN A 71 -23.37 14.65 -7.86
CA GLN A 71 -24.23 15.62 -7.19
C GLN A 71 -24.32 16.93 -7.98
N LEU A 72 -23.19 17.44 -8.48
CA LEU A 72 -23.15 18.64 -9.32
C LEU A 72 -23.94 18.46 -10.61
N ASN A 73 -23.81 17.31 -11.29
CA ASN A 73 -24.57 17.03 -12.50
C ASN A 73 -26.08 17.01 -12.25
N VAL A 74 -26.53 16.41 -11.14
CA VAL A 74 -27.95 16.41 -10.76
C VAL A 74 -28.44 17.84 -10.47
N GLN A 75 -27.64 18.66 -9.76
CA GLN A 75 -27.99 20.06 -9.49
C GLN A 75 -28.08 20.88 -10.78
N MET A 76 -27.09 20.77 -11.66
CA MET A 76 -27.11 21.46 -12.96
C MET A 76 -28.31 21.03 -13.81
N GLY A 77 -28.64 19.74 -13.85
CA GLY A 77 -29.82 19.24 -14.55
C GLY A 77 -31.12 19.85 -14.02
N ARG A 78 -31.25 20.00 -12.70
CA ARG A 78 -32.42 20.67 -12.08
C ARG A 78 -32.48 22.16 -12.41
N GLU A 79 -31.36 22.87 -12.37
CA GLU A 79 -31.33 24.29 -12.71
C GLU A 79 -31.61 24.54 -14.20
N LEU A 80 -31.11 23.69 -15.09
CA LEU A 80 -31.44 23.73 -16.51
C LEU A 80 -32.94 23.51 -16.75
N GLN A 81 -33.55 22.54 -16.07
CA GLN A 81 -35.00 22.29 -16.18
C GLN A 81 -35.81 23.52 -15.75
N LYS A 82 -35.48 24.11 -14.58
CA LYS A 82 -36.13 25.33 -14.11
C LYS A 82 -35.99 26.49 -15.10
N ALA A 83 -34.81 26.65 -15.71
CA ALA A 83 -34.57 27.71 -16.69
C ALA A 83 -35.40 27.49 -17.98
N GLN A 84 -35.53 26.25 -18.43
CA GLN A 84 -36.38 25.91 -19.58
C GLN A 84 -37.87 26.16 -19.29
N ASP A 85 -38.34 25.80 -18.10
CA ASP A 85 -39.74 25.99 -17.72
C ASP A 85 -40.09 27.48 -17.59
N ARG A 86 -39.16 28.31 -17.11
CA ARG A 86 -39.31 29.79 -17.06
C ARG A 86 -39.36 30.44 -18.44
N ASN A 87 -38.65 29.90 -19.43
CA ASN A 87 -38.66 30.45 -20.79
C ASN A 87 -39.87 30.01 -21.63
N ARG A 88 -40.69 29.07 -21.13
CA ARG A 88 -41.89 28.56 -21.80
C ARG A 88 -43.20 29.15 -21.25
N ALA A 89 -43.14 29.83 -20.11
CA ALA A 89 -44.26 30.56 -19.51
C ALA A 89 -44.29 32.01 -20.00
#